data_AF-M3EFK1-F1
#
_entry.id   AF-M3EFK1-F1
#
_cell.length_a   1.000
_cell.length_b   1.000
_cell.length_c   1.000
_cell.angle_alpha   90.00
_cell.angle_beta   90.00
_cell.angle_gamma   90.00
#
_symmetry.space_group_name_H-M   'P 1'
#
loop_
_entity.id
_entity.type
_entity.pdbx_description
1 polymer ?
#
loop_
_entity_poly.entity_id
_entity_poly.type
_entity_poly.pdbx_seq_one_letter_code
_entity_poly.pdbx_strand_id
1 'polypeptide(L)'
;MEISRSTLSNTAIQVFEKLSPMIEDVRRELFQSKYLQIDETVLQVLNEEEKPNSSKSYMWVIRGFIREKPVVLYHYESSRSASF
;
A
#
# COMPACT_ATOMS: atom_id res chain seq x y z
N MET A 1 -12.61 -27.11 -6.38
CA MET A 1 -11.28 -26.80 -6.96
C MET A 1 -10.42 -26.36 -5.78
N GLU A 2 -9.41 -27.13 -5.40
CA GLU A 2 -8.51 -26.72 -4.31
C GLU A 2 -7.38 -25.85 -4.90
N ILE A 3 -7.24 -24.63 -4.40
CA ILE A 3 -6.17 -23.72 -4.78
C ILE A 3 -5.14 -23.75 -3.65
N SER A 4 -3.89 -24.06 -3.98
CA SER A 4 -2.82 -24.08 -2.99
C SER A 4 -2.51 -22.67 -2.47
N ARG A 5 -1.98 -22.58 -1.24
CA ARG A 5 -1.56 -21.28 -0.65
C ARG A 5 -0.54 -20.56 -1.52
N SER A 6 0.44 -21.30 -2.06
CA SER A 6 1.48 -20.72 -2.93
C SER A 6 0.89 -20.20 -4.24
N THR A 7 -0.07 -20.93 -4.84
CA THR A 7 -0.79 -20.45 -6.03
C THR A 7 -1.52 -19.15 -5.76
N LEU A 8 -2.21 -19.03 -4.62
CA LEU A 8 -2.93 -17.81 -4.26
C LEU A 8 -1.96 -16.63 -4.04
N SER A 9 -0.88 -16.84 -3.27
CA SER A 9 0.14 -15.82 -3.03
C SER A 9 0.78 -15.32 -4.33
N ASN A 10 1.20 -16.25 -5.21
CA ASN A 10 1.80 -15.90 -6.49
C ASN A 10 0.82 -15.16 -7.42
N THR A 11 -0.47 -15.52 -7.36
CA THR A 11 -1.51 -14.82 -8.14
C THR A 11 -1.67 -13.37 -7.65
N ALA A 12 -1.68 -13.15 -6.33
CA ALA A 12 -1.77 -11.79 -5.76
C ALA A 12 -0.57 -10.92 -6.18
N ILE A 13 0.65 -11.47 -6.15
CA ILE A 13 1.87 -10.77 -6.59
C ILE A 13 1.76 -10.39 -8.08
N GLN A 14 1.40 -11.33 -8.95
CA GLN A 14 1.29 -11.06 -10.39
C GLN A 14 0.21 -10.02 -10.73
N VAL A 15 -0.91 -10.01 -10.00
CA VAL A 15 -1.94 -8.98 -10.15
C VAL A 15 -1.39 -7.62 -9.74
N PHE A 16 -0.69 -7.54 -8.60
CA PHE A 16 -0.06 -6.31 -8.15
C PHE A 16 0.95 -5.76 -9.17
N GLU A 17 1.85 -6.60 -9.69
CA GLU A 17 2.85 -6.19 -10.70
C GLU A 17 2.19 -5.60 -11.95
N LYS A 18 1.10 -6.22 -12.43
CA LYS A 18 0.37 -5.74 -13.61
C LYS A 18 -0.39 -4.44 -13.35
N LEU A 19 -0.88 -4.23 -12.14
CA LEU A 19 -1.65 -3.03 -11.76
C LEU A 19 -0.76 -1.89 -11.24
N SER A 20 0.48 -2.16 -10.86
CA SER A 20 1.40 -1.19 -10.25
C SER A 20 1.52 0.12 -11.03
N PRO A 21 1.67 0.15 -12.38
CA PRO A 21 1.72 1.40 -13.13
C PRO A 21 0.43 2.23 -13.00
N MET A 22 -0.72 1.57 -13.04
CA MET A 22 -2.03 2.22 -12.87
C MET A 22 -2.19 2.76 -11.45
N ILE A 23 -1.73 2.01 -10.43
CA ILE A 23 -1.77 2.46 -9.02
C ILE A 23 -0.94 3.73 -8.85
N GLU A 24 0.22 3.82 -9.50
CA GLU A 24 1.07 5.01 -9.46
C GLU A 24 0.42 6.21 -10.15
N ASP A 25 -0.28 6.01 -11.27
CA ASP A 25 -1.07 7.07 -11.90
C ASP A 25 -2.21 7.56 -10.99
N VAL A 26 -2.95 6.63 -10.37
CA VAL A 26 -4.01 6.94 -9.40
C VAL A 26 -3.46 7.66 -8.20
N ARG A 27 -2.28 7.27 -7.69
CA ARG A 27 -1.58 7.97 -6.61
C ARG A 27 -1.33 9.42 -7.00
N ARG A 28 -0.72 9.69 -8.17
CA ARG A 28 -0.43 11.06 -8.62
C ARG A 28 -1.69 11.92 -8.74
N GLU A 29 -2.78 11.38 -9.28
CA GLU A 29 -4.07 12.11 -9.36
C GLU A 29 -4.71 12.30 -7.97
N LEU A 30 -4.61 11.32 -7.07
CA LEU A 30 -5.10 11.41 -5.70
C LEU A 30 -4.46 12.56 -4.93
N PHE A 31 -3.14 12.75 -5.07
CA PHE A 31 -2.42 13.84 -4.40
C PHE A 31 -2.76 15.24 -4.93
N GLN A 32 -3.53 15.34 -6.02
CA GLN A 32 -4.11 16.60 -6.49
C GLN A 32 -5.47 16.90 -5.86
N SER A 33 -6.01 15.98 -5.04
CA SER A 33 -7.27 16.19 -4.30
C SER A 33 -7.17 17.42 -3.41
N LYS A 34 -8.23 18.24 -3.39
CA LYS A 34 -8.33 19.42 -2.49
C LYS A 34 -8.19 19.07 -1.01
N TYR A 35 -8.56 17.85 -0.65
CA TYR A 35 -8.54 17.37 0.72
C TYR A 35 -8.06 15.92 0.75
N LEU A 36 -7.18 15.63 1.70
CA LEU A 36 -6.67 14.29 1.98
C LEU A 36 -6.86 13.97 3.46
N GLN A 37 -7.30 12.74 3.73
CA GLN A 37 -7.29 12.13 5.05
C GLN A 37 -6.13 11.14 5.06
N ILE A 38 -5.25 11.27 6.05
CA ILE A 38 -4.07 10.42 6.17
C ILE A 38 -4.05 9.86 7.59
N ASP A 39 -4.03 8.54 7.70
CA ASP A 39 -3.95 7.82 8.97
C ASP A 39 -2.74 6.85 8.96
N GLU A 40 -2.11 6.67 10.12
CA GLU A 40 -0.93 5.82 10.31
C GLU A 40 -1.32 4.57 11.12
N THR A 41 -1.12 3.39 10.55
CA THR A 41 -1.23 2.11 11.27
C THR A 41 0.15 1.49 11.45
N VAL A 42 0.54 1.25 12.71
CA VAL A 42 1.79 0.56 13.04
C VAL A 42 1.61 -0.95 12.86
N LEU A 43 2.53 -1.58 12.14
CA LEU A 43 2.55 -3.00 11.84
C LEU A 43 3.86 -3.66 12.30
N GLN A 44 3.83 -4.98 12.44
CA GLN A 44 5.00 -5.83 12.57
C GLN A 44 5.13 -6.67 11.31
N VAL A 45 6.23 -6.52 10.58
CA VAL A 45 6.53 -7.32 9.38
C VAL A 45 7.61 -8.34 9.71
N LEU A 46 7.36 -9.61 9.36
CA LEU A 46 8.31 -10.69 9.57
C LEU A 46 9.21 -10.81 8.35
N ASN A 47 10.48 -11.17 8.57
CA ASN A 47 11.48 -11.39 7.51
C ASN A 47 11.67 -10.19 6.57
N GLU A 48 11.57 -8.97 7.10
CA GLU A 48 11.93 -7.75 6.38
C GLU A 48 13.46 -7.71 6.21
N GLU A 49 13.94 -7.46 4.99
CA GLU A 49 15.37 -7.40 4.73
C GLU A 49 16.01 -6.28 5.58
N GLU A 50 17.17 -6.59 6.16
CA GLU A 50 17.95 -5.65 6.98
C GLU A 50 17.24 -5.11 8.24
N LYS A 51 16.13 -5.72 8.66
CA LYS A 51 15.34 -5.23 9.80
C LYS A 51 14.89 -6.35 10.75
N PRO A 52 15.10 -6.21 12.07
CA PRO A 52 14.60 -7.16 13.06
C PRO A 52 13.08 -7.26 13.06
N ASN A 53 12.55 -8.45 13.32
CA ASN A 53 11.10 -8.69 13.42
C ASN A 53 10.42 -7.94 14.58
N SER A 54 11.18 -7.39 15.54
CA SER A 54 10.69 -6.58 16.65
C SER A 54 10.55 -5.10 16.29
N SER A 55 11.04 -4.70 15.12
CA SER A 55 10.98 -3.33 14.64
C SER A 55 9.58 -2.97 14.14
N LYS A 56 9.21 -1.70 14.29
CA LYS A 56 7.95 -1.15 13.79
C LYS A 56 8.05 -0.90 12.29
N SER A 57 6.99 -1.24 11.56
CA SER A 57 6.76 -0.83 10.18
C SER A 57 5.44 -0.06 10.11
N TYR A 58 5.19 0.65 9.02
CA TYR A 58 4.09 1.60 8.95
C TYR A 58 3.25 1.35 7.70
N MET A 59 1.94 1.39 7.84
CA MET A 59 0.99 1.46 6.74
C MET A 59 0.25 2.78 6.82
N TRP A 60 0.41 3.57 5.77
CA TRP A 60 -0.30 4.83 5.60
C TRP A 60 -1.58 4.59 4.81
N VAL A 61 -2.70 5.01 5.38
CA VAL A 61 -4.00 4.98 4.71
C VAL A 61 -4.31 6.40 4.26
N ILE A 62 -4.24 6.62 2.95
CA ILE A 62 -4.48 7.92 2.33
C ILE A 62 -5.82 7.85 1.62
N ARG A 63 -6.75 8.72 2.01
CA ARG A 63 -8.07 8.81 1.41
C ARG A 63 -8.29 10.21 0.86
N GLY A 64 -8.82 10.27 -0.36
CA GLY A 64 -9.16 11.51 -1.05
C GLY A 64 -10.23 11.27 -2.10
N PHE A 65 -10.38 12.22 -3.01
CA PHE A 65 -11.38 12.15 -4.06
C PHE A 65 -10.75 12.41 -5.42
N ILE A 66 -11.06 11.54 -6.38
CA ILE A 66 -10.74 11.72 -7.79
C ILE A 66 -12.06 11.84 -8.54
N ARG A 67 -12.32 12.99 -9.17
CA ARG A 67 -13.57 13.27 -9.92
C ARG A 67 -14.82 12.93 -9.09
N GLU A 68 -14.88 13.44 -7.86
CA GLU A 68 -15.94 13.18 -6.87
C GLU A 68 -16.08 11.71 -6.40
N LYS A 69 -15.20 10.81 -6.83
CA LYS A 69 -15.19 9.42 -6.38
C LYS A 69 -14.15 9.22 -5.28
N PRO A 70 -14.51 8.59 -4.15
CA PRO A 70 -13.56 8.32 -3.10
C PRO A 70 -12.51 7.30 -3.56
N VAL A 71 -11.25 7.57 -3.24
CA VAL A 71 -10.12 6.67 -3.47
C VAL A 71 -9.39 6.48 -2.15
N VAL A 72 -9.00 5.25 -1.88
CA VAL A 72 -8.20 4.86 -0.71
C VAL A 72 -6.93 4.19 -1.21
N LEU A 73 -5.79 4.75 -0.83
CA LEU A 73 -4.47 4.25 -1.11
C LEU A 73 -3.84 3.73 0.19
N TYR A 74 -3.42 2.48 0.15
CA TYR A 74 -2.62 1.86 1.21
C TYR A 74 -1.16 1.91 0.79
N HIS A 75 -0.32 2.56 1.59
CA HIS A 75 1.09 2.74 1.30
C HIS A 75 1.93 2.25 2.48
N TYR A 76 2.64 1.15 2.25
CA TYR A 76 3.57 0.59 3.23
C TYR A 76 4.90 1.32 3.18
N GLU A 77 5.47 1.60 4.35
CA GLU A 77 6.82 2.14 4.51
C GLU A 77 7.55 1.41 5.65
N SER A 78 8.83 1.11 5.44
CA SER A 78 9.68 0.41 6.42
C SER A 78 10.08 1.31 7.59
N SER A 79 10.07 2.63 7.39
CA SER A 79 10.43 3.63 8.39
C SER A 79 9.28 4.62 8.61
N ARG A 80 9.36 5.42 9.68
CA ARG A 80 8.33 6.44 9.94
C ARG A 80 8.47 7.67 9.03
N SER A 81 9.66 7.90 8.48
CA SER A 81 9.87 8.91 7.46
C SER A 81 9.28 8.43 6.15
N ALA A 82 7.98 8.63 5.97
CA ALA A 82 7.32 8.39 4.70
C ALA A 82 7.66 9.51 3.71
N SER A 83 8.19 9.14 2.55
CA SER A 83 8.27 10.02 1.38
C SER A 83 7.01 9.85 0.55
N PHE A 84 6.12 10.84 0.63
CA PHE A 84 4.87 10.87 -0.12
C PHE A 84 5.06 11.44 -1.52
#